data_AF-A0A935ZJE3-F1
#
_entry.id   AF-A0A935ZJE3-F1
#
_cell.length_a   1.000
_cell.length_b   1.000
_cell.length_c   1.000
_cell.angle_alpha   90.00
_cell.angle_beta   90.00
_cell.angle_gamma   90.00
#
_symmetry.space_group_name_H-M   'P 1'
#
loop_
_entity.id
_entity.type
_entity.pdbx_description
1 polymer ?
#
loop_
_entity_poly.entity_id
_entity_poly.type
_entity_poly.pdbx_seq_one_letter_code
_entity_poly.pdbx_strand_id
1 'polypeptide(L)'
;MRKLPVAAIAIVVGALGANMLFTGCGSDTAELFADSGDETGSADGTTLPGNDTGTPGNDGGAPRDGSFVDAITEGGRADAATCKLVGQDCTGSTDCCTANCDATSKKCAAPVTQCKAPGATCATGNECCTFSCTGGTCANKQCVSDNGACGADADCCGGRCAPDGMGGGTCTPLNTTCKTSGNACGPTDRCCSGTCNGGVCASTSFCVQNGDVCSSNFECCGGSCNKVGGAALGTCGVVTAPGGTQCLPAGTLCGGGATATYDGGPLPPCGGSSTEKCCSRSCAPFGPTGVLVCQAMSGCRSVGELCQQDTDCCGAPGVPNDPAGNGSVRCSKAPGAAIGRCDNGTACRPNGAVCKLPTYQCAAENNCCAGNVNTTPEACQPDSLGIPRCTNAGNCVGVDPATKAGMACATSADCCGGPCVPNPDPAGPRLICSAACVKTGNACTTTADCCPGLPCTIPPGASAGICGGVFGTDGGVTTPPDGGMGTDGGTSGDGGMPCALYGQVCGVDGDCCNGVPCTSGRCRQP
;
A
#
# COMPACT_ATOMS: atom_id res chain seq x y z
N MET A 1 50.18 -11.67 -38.03
CA MET A 1 50.59 -10.48 -38.82
C MET A 1 49.39 -9.96 -39.58
N ARG A 2 49.29 -8.62 -39.74
CA ARG A 2 48.24 -7.79 -40.40
C ARG A 2 47.15 -7.34 -39.42
N LYS A 3 47.33 -6.23 -38.69
CA LYS A 3 47.29 -4.79 -39.07
C LYS A 3 45.92 -4.33 -39.58
N LEU A 4 45.17 -3.68 -38.70
CA LEU A 4 44.11 -2.71 -39.03
C LEU A 4 44.73 -1.41 -39.59
N PRO A 5 44.07 -0.71 -40.52
CA PRO A 5 44.37 0.68 -40.80
C PRO A 5 43.37 1.61 -40.10
N VAL A 6 43.95 2.57 -39.37
CA VAL A 6 43.33 3.85 -38.99
C VAL A 6 43.76 4.88 -40.03
N ALA A 7 42.80 5.60 -40.61
CA ALA A 7 42.90 6.95 -41.17
C ALA A 7 41.69 7.19 -42.10
N ALA A 8 41.05 8.35 -42.23
CA ALA A 8 41.11 9.65 -41.57
C ALA A 8 40.09 10.58 -42.31
N ILE A 9 39.73 11.72 -41.71
CA ILE A 9 39.43 13.02 -42.38
C ILE A 9 38.10 13.10 -43.18
N ALA A 10 37.25 14.13 -43.15
CA ALA A 10 37.16 15.40 -42.41
C ALA A 10 35.79 16.09 -42.70
N ILE A 11 35.35 16.91 -41.75
CA ILE A 11 34.82 18.29 -41.86
C ILE A 11 33.83 18.60 -43.01
N VAL A 12 32.59 18.97 -42.64
CA VAL A 12 31.89 20.15 -43.20
C VAL A 12 31.22 20.93 -42.06
N VAL A 13 31.66 22.17 -41.89
CA VAL A 13 31.03 23.25 -41.12
C VAL A 13 30.05 23.98 -42.03
N GLY A 14 28.88 24.40 -41.52
CA GLY A 14 28.28 25.66 -41.95
C GLY A 14 26.76 25.71 -42.17
N ALA A 15 26.13 26.55 -41.34
CA ALA A 15 25.17 27.60 -41.71
C ALA A 15 23.64 27.34 -41.62
N LEU A 16 23.06 28.00 -40.61
CA LEU A 16 22.00 29.02 -40.69
C LEU A 16 20.57 28.63 -41.11
N GLY A 17 19.66 28.75 -40.13
CA GLY A 17 18.63 29.79 -40.14
C GLY A 17 17.23 29.42 -40.64
N ALA A 18 16.25 29.41 -39.74
CA ALA A 18 14.94 30.03 -39.95
C ALA A 18 14.16 30.15 -38.62
N ASN A 19 13.95 31.39 -38.21
CA ASN A 19 12.94 31.80 -37.25
C ASN A 19 11.54 31.60 -37.85
N MET A 20 10.57 31.16 -37.05
CA MET A 20 9.19 31.63 -37.19
C MET A 20 8.62 32.02 -35.82
N LEU A 21 8.30 33.30 -35.74
CA LEU A 21 7.46 33.95 -34.74
C LEU A 21 6.00 33.47 -34.89
N PHE A 22 5.30 33.34 -33.77
CA PHE A 22 3.88 33.65 -33.71
C PHE A 22 3.71 34.89 -32.83
N THR A 23 3.27 35.96 -33.50
CA THR A 23 2.80 37.22 -32.94
C THR A 23 1.27 37.22 -33.04
N GLY A 24 0.60 37.64 -31.98
CA GLY A 24 -0.81 38.04 -31.96
C GLY A 24 -1.09 38.70 -30.60
N CYS A 25 -0.80 40.00 -30.48
CA CYS A 25 -1.79 41.11 -30.45
C CYS A 25 -2.70 41.01 -29.20
N GLY A 26 -2.59 41.81 -28.13
CA GLY A 26 -2.04 43.16 -27.97
C GLY A 26 -3.16 44.19 -28.10
N SER A 27 -3.55 44.83 -26.99
CA SER A 27 -3.99 46.24 -26.94
C SER A 27 -4.04 46.71 -25.48
N ASP A 28 -3.18 47.68 -25.20
CA ASP A 28 -2.92 48.35 -23.93
C ASP A 28 -3.84 49.57 -23.71
N THR A 29 -3.97 49.91 -22.42
CA THR A 29 -4.00 51.24 -21.76
C THR A 29 -4.78 52.44 -22.31
N ALA A 30 -5.53 53.09 -21.41
CA ALA A 30 -5.56 54.56 -21.28
C ALA A 30 -6.10 55.01 -19.89
N GLU A 31 -5.15 55.36 -19.03
CA GLU A 31 -5.04 56.55 -18.16
C GLU A 31 -6.27 57.44 -17.81
N LEU A 32 -6.32 57.78 -16.51
CA LEU A 32 -6.66 59.07 -15.88
C LEU A 32 -8.10 59.61 -15.96
N PHE A 33 -8.75 59.76 -14.79
CA PHE A 33 -9.20 61.06 -14.26
C PHE A 33 -9.48 60.93 -12.75
N ALA A 34 -8.94 61.88 -11.99
CA ALA A 34 -9.30 62.15 -10.60
C ALA A 34 -10.66 62.88 -10.55
N ASP A 35 -11.49 62.57 -9.56
CA ASP A 35 -12.18 63.63 -8.80
C ASP A 35 -12.57 63.17 -7.39
N SER A 36 -12.25 64.09 -6.49
CA SER A 36 -12.68 64.30 -5.11
C SER A 36 -14.19 64.48 -4.98
N GLY A 37 -14.75 64.07 -3.84
CA GLY A 37 -16.16 64.33 -3.50
C GLY A 37 -16.53 63.81 -2.12
N ASP A 38 -15.96 64.44 -1.09
CA ASP A 38 -16.61 64.59 0.22
C ASP A 38 -17.68 65.70 0.12
N GLU A 39 -18.67 65.65 1.01
CA GLU A 39 -19.62 66.68 1.47
C GLU A 39 -21.06 66.12 1.69
N THR A 40 -21.32 65.82 2.97
CA THR A 40 -22.35 66.43 3.85
C THR A 40 -23.87 66.39 3.54
N GLY A 41 -24.63 66.09 4.61
CA GLY A 41 -26.07 66.39 4.78
C GLY A 41 -26.87 65.20 5.34
N SER A 42 -27.02 64.98 6.65
CA SER A 42 -27.94 65.69 7.60
C SER A 42 -29.42 65.59 7.16
N ALA A 43 -30.46 65.27 7.93
CA ALA A 43 -30.72 64.84 9.30
C ALA A 43 -32.25 64.55 9.38
N ASP A 44 -32.69 63.61 10.21
CA ASP A 44 -33.91 63.67 11.07
C ASP A 44 -34.01 62.31 11.82
N GLY A 45 -34.08 62.16 13.14
CA GLY A 45 -34.57 63.04 14.18
C GLY A 45 -35.91 62.53 14.67
N THR A 46 -35.95 61.73 15.75
CA THR A 46 -36.85 61.95 16.91
C THR A 46 -36.57 60.96 18.05
N THR A 47 -36.35 61.57 19.20
CA THR A 47 -36.18 61.11 20.59
C THR A 47 -37.45 60.55 21.23
N LEU A 48 -37.34 59.62 22.19
CA LEU A 48 -37.58 59.85 23.64
C LEU A 48 -37.47 58.53 24.48
N PRO A 49 -37.26 58.61 25.82
CA PRO A 49 -36.67 57.56 26.66
C PRO A 49 -37.66 56.84 27.60
N GLY A 50 -37.24 55.70 28.17
CA GLY A 50 -37.96 55.00 29.24
C GLY A 50 -37.00 54.16 30.10
N ASN A 51 -36.96 54.50 31.39
CA ASN A 51 -36.06 54.04 32.45
C ASN A 51 -36.67 52.87 33.26
N ASP A 52 -35.82 52.20 34.06
CA ASP A 52 -36.13 51.35 35.24
C ASP A 52 -36.71 49.94 35.00
N THR A 53 -36.35 48.85 35.69
CA THR A 53 -35.51 48.55 36.86
C THR A 53 -35.38 47.02 36.98
N GLY A 54 -34.24 46.48 37.44
CA GLY A 54 -34.22 45.11 37.97
C GLY A 54 -32.88 44.35 37.95
N THR A 55 -31.99 44.67 38.89
CA THR A 55 -31.06 43.68 39.51
C THR A 55 -31.17 43.83 41.03
N PRO A 56 -31.08 42.71 41.78
CA PRO A 56 -29.80 42.29 42.39
C PRO A 56 -29.59 40.75 42.24
N GLY A 57 -28.40 40.21 41.95
CA GLY A 57 -27.20 40.27 42.77
C GLY A 57 -27.07 38.96 43.57
N ASN A 58 -26.05 38.14 43.27
CA ASN A 58 -25.32 37.30 44.24
C ASN A 58 -24.09 36.65 43.59
N ASP A 59 -22.92 37.19 43.94
CA ASP A 59 -21.61 36.57 43.81
C ASP A 59 -21.36 35.59 44.97
N GLY A 60 -20.49 34.60 44.74
CA GLY A 60 -19.63 34.06 45.81
C GLY A 60 -19.61 32.55 45.97
N GLY A 61 -18.67 31.88 45.28
CA GLY A 61 -18.33 30.49 45.57
C GLY A 61 -17.24 29.90 44.65
N ALA A 62 -16.01 30.42 44.72
CA ALA A 62 -14.81 29.72 44.22
C ALA A 62 -14.06 29.09 45.42
N PRO A 63 -13.08 28.18 45.23
CA PRO A 63 -12.73 27.39 44.04
C PRO A 63 -12.74 25.87 44.33
N ARG A 64 -12.84 25.02 43.29
CA ARG A 64 -12.29 23.66 43.37
C ARG A 64 -11.17 23.51 42.37
N ASP A 65 -10.00 23.39 42.99
CA ASP A 65 -8.74 22.85 42.48
C ASP A 65 -8.98 21.73 41.46
N GLY A 66 -8.48 21.98 40.26
CA GLY A 66 -8.73 21.21 39.05
C GLY A 66 -7.82 21.73 37.94
N SER A 67 -6.50 21.65 38.21
CA SER A 67 -5.50 21.38 37.17
C SER A 67 -5.40 22.40 36.01
N PHE A 68 -4.68 23.50 36.26
CA PHE A 68 -3.99 24.27 35.20
C PHE A 68 -2.98 23.40 34.42
N VAL A 69 -2.64 22.22 34.95
CA VAL A 69 -1.74 21.25 34.32
C VAL A 69 -2.42 20.49 33.17
N ASP A 70 -3.73 20.26 33.21
CA ASP A 70 -4.44 19.60 32.09
C ASP A 70 -4.59 20.51 30.86
N ALA A 71 -4.59 21.84 31.05
CA ALA A 71 -4.57 22.80 29.94
C ALA A 71 -3.18 22.92 29.29
N ILE A 72 -2.11 22.55 30.00
CA ILE A 72 -0.73 22.56 29.47
C ILE A 72 -0.34 21.20 28.87
N THR A 73 -0.91 20.10 29.36
CA THR A 73 -0.61 18.76 28.81
C THR A 73 -1.37 18.47 27.51
N GLU A 74 -2.45 19.21 27.23
CA GLU A 74 -3.20 19.18 25.96
C GLU A 74 -3.09 20.53 25.19
N GLY A 75 -2.04 21.30 25.48
CA GLY A 75 -1.83 22.65 24.94
C GLY A 75 -1.33 22.64 23.50
N GLY A 76 -2.24 22.48 22.54
CA GLY A 76 -1.93 22.67 21.12
C GLY A 76 -2.94 22.14 20.11
N ARG A 77 -3.87 21.25 20.51
CA ARG A 77 -4.89 20.71 19.59
C ARG A 77 -6.17 21.52 19.63
N ALA A 78 -6.11 22.77 19.20
CA ALA A 78 -7.31 23.35 18.62
C ALA A 78 -7.55 22.60 17.28
N ASP A 79 -8.78 22.14 17.03
CA ASP A 79 -9.30 21.69 15.73
C ASP A 79 -9.24 20.19 15.35
N ALA A 80 -8.68 19.29 16.15
CA ALA A 80 -8.80 17.84 15.90
C ALA A 80 -10.08 17.23 16.53
N ALA A 81 -11.00 16.72 15.71
CA ALA A 81 -12.24 16.12 16.20
C ALA A 81 -11.99 14.84 17.03
N THR A 82 -12.62 14.76 18.21
CA THR A 82 -12.73 13.49 18.95
C THR A 82 -13.60 12.54 18.16
N CYS A 83 -13.06 11.37 17.84
CA CYS A 83 -13.76 10.33 17.09
C CYS A 83 -14.38 9.29 18.03
N LYS A 84 -15.34 8.51 17.52
CA LYS A 84 -16.04 7.44 18.21
C LYS A 84 -15.26 6.13 18.11
N LEU A 85 -15.30 5.34 19.19
CA LEU A 85 -14.65 4.04 19.29
C LEU A 85 -15.47 2.95 18.58
N VAL A 86 -14.83 1.79 18.34
CA VAL A 86 -15.49 0.60 17.78
C VAL A 86 -16.75 0.24 18.59
N GLY A 87 -17.84 -0.12 17.90
CA GLY A 87 -19.14 -0.47 18.46
C GLY A 87 -20.10 0.71 18.69
N GLN A 88 -19.59 1.95 18.66
CA GLN A 88 -20.39 3.17 18.80
C GLN A 88 -21.15 3.49 17.52
N ASP A 89 -22.32 4.14 17.65
CA ASP A 89 -23.15 4.49 16.50
C ASP A 89 -22.49 5.58 15.64
N CYS A 90 -22.46 5.36 14.34
CA CYS A 90 -21.88 6.26 13.35
C CYS A 90 -22.86 6.54 12.22
N THR A 91 -22.76 7.75 11.70
CA THR A 91 -23.50 8.18 10.50
C THR A 91 -22.63 8.05 9.25
N GLY A 92 -21.32 8.22 9.40
CA GLY A 92 -20.32 8.01 8.36
C GLY A 92 -18.96 7.67 8.96
N SER A 93 -18.03 7.25 8.11
CA SER A 93 -16.69 6.81 8.52
C SER A 93 -15.88 7.89 9.25
N THR A 94 -16.15 9.17 8.99
CA THR A 94 -15.58 10.33 9.72
C THR A 94 -15.84 10.30 11.22
N ASP A 95 -16.94 9.66 11.64
CA ASP A 95 -17.30 9.59 13.04
C ASP A 95 -16.39 8.63 13.80
N CYS A 96 -15.71 7.72 13.11
CA CYS A 96 -15.02 6.59 13.74
C CYS A 96 -13.52 6.79 13.77
N CYS A 97 -12.89 6.47 14.90
CA CYS A 97 -11.42 6.53 15.02
C CYS A 97 -10.70 5.54 14.10
N THR A 98 -11.45 4.59 13.54
CA THR A 98 -10.99 3.60 12.57
C THR A 98 -11.21 4.03 11.12
N ALA A 99 -11.81 5.20 10.90
CA ALA A 99 -12.34 5.64 9.61
C ALA A 99 -13.23 4.57 8.93
N ASN A 100 -13.90 3.72 9.72
CA ASN A 100 -14.74 2.64 9.24
C ASN A 100 -16.07 2.62 9.97
N CYS A 101 -17.09 3.21 9.34
CA CYS A 101 -18.47 3.06 9.77
C CYS A 101 -19.12 1.93 8.96
N ASP A 102 -19.47 0.84 9.62
CA ASP A 102 -20.10 -0.29 8.94
C ASP A 102 -21.47 0.13 8.37
N ALA A 103 -21.63 -0.03 7.06
CA ALA A 103 -22.79 0.50 6.34
C ALA A 103 -24.11 -0.17 6.74
N THR A 104 -24.05 -1.40 7.27
CA THR A 104 -25.21 -2.24 7.63
C THR A 104 -25.65 -2.01 9.07
N SER A 105 -24.72 -2.15 10.02
CA SER A 105 -24.95 -2.00 11.46
C SER A 105 -24.96 -0.55 11.93
N LYS A 106 -24.46 0.40 11.11
CA LYS A 106 -24.30 1.82 11.46
C LYS A 106 -23.46 2.01 12.71
N LYS A 107 -22.45 1.15 12.89
CA LYS A 107 -21.52 1.20 14.02
C LYS A 107 -20.09 1.31 13.54
N CYS A 108 -19.26 1.99 14.33
CA CYS A 108 -17.84 2.01 14.09
C CYS A 108 -17.29 0.60 14.16
N ALA A 109 -16.67 0.14 13.08
CA ALA A 109 -16.09 -1.18 12.96
C ALA A 109 -14.57 -1.12 13.12
N ALA A 110 -13.95 -2.30 13.22
CA ALA A 110 -12.50 -2.42 13.16
C ALA A 110 -11.96 -1.74 11.88
N PRO A 111 -10.74 -1.17 11.91
CA PRO A 111 -10.19 -0.50 10.74
C PRO A 111 -10.04 -1.49 9.56
N VAL A 112 -10.25 -0.99 8.34
CA VAL A 112 -10.07 -1.77 7.09
C VAL A 112 -8.60 -2.06 6.79
N THR A 113 -7.69 -1.34 7.44
CA THR A 113 -6.24 -1.52 7.37
C THR A 113 -5.67 -1.79 8.76
N GLN A 114 -4.46 -2.34 8.82
CA GLN A 114 -3.83 -2.63 10.10
C GLN A 114 -3.34 -1.34 10.77
N CYS A 115 -4.06 -0.90 11.80
CA CYS A 115 -3.69 0.17 12.70
C CYS A 115 -4.22 -0.13 14.10
N LYS A 116 -3.63 0.51 15.11
CA LYS A 116 -3.96 0.33 16.51
C LYS A 116 -5.08 1.29 16.92
N ALA A 117 -6.04 0.75 17.68
CA ALA A 117 -7.14 1.52 18.24
C ALA A 117 -6.64 2.50 19.33
N PRO A 118 -7.42 3.55 19.65
CA PRO A 118 -7.10 4.45 20.76
C PRO A 118 -6.83 3.72 22.08
N GLY A 119 -5.84 4.20 22.84
CA GLY A 119 -5.38 3.62 24.11
C GLY A 119 -4.32 2.52 23.98
N ALA A 120 -4.10 1.96 22.79
CA ALA A 120 -3.02 1.00 22.55
C ALA A 120 -1.64 1.67 22.57
N THR A 121 -0.60 0.94 22.94
CA THR A 121 0.78 1.45 22.92
C THR A 121 1.26 1.68 21.49
N CYS A 122 1.99 2.77 21.26
CA CYS A 122 2.56 3.13 19.97
C CYS A 122 3.94 3.77 20.14
N ALA A 123 4.80 3.62 19.14
CA ALA A 123 6.05 4.37 19.07
C ALA A 123 5.91 5.61 18.18
N THR A 124 5.07 5.53 17.15
CA THR A 124 4.87 6.56 16.14
C THR A 124 3.41 6.74 15.76
N GLY A 125 3.06 7.92 15.22
CA GLY A 125 1.68 8.29 14.90
C GLY A 125 1.01 7.34 13.89
N ASN A 126 1.73 6.94 12.83
CA ASN A 126 1.20 6.09 11.76
C ASN A 126 0.84 4.65 12.19
N GLU A 127 1.20 4.23 13.40
CA GLU A 127 0.72 2.98 14.00
C GLU A 127 -0.73 3.07 14.46
N CYS A 128 -1.22 4.28 14.75
CA CYS A 128 -2.54 4.53 15.30
C CYS A 128 -3.54 4.80 14.18
N CYS A 129 -4.78 4.32 14.32
CA CYS A 129 -5.83 4.62 13.34
C CYS A 129 -6.17 6.11 13.26
N THR A 130 -5.90 6.84 14.35
CA THR A 130 -6.00 8.29 14.44
C THR A 130 -4.76 9.04 13.96
N PHE A 131 -3.71 8.32 13.56
CA PHE A 131 -2.41 8.85 13.15
C PHE A 131 -1.71 9.71 14.23
N SER A 132 -2.12 9.57 15.50
CA SER A 132 -1.62 10.35 16.61
C SER A 132 -1.19 9.45 17.77
N CYS A 133 0.10 9.52 18.12
CA CYS A 133 0.72 8.76 19.20
C CYS A 133 1.21 9.72 20.28
N THR A 134 0.43 9.88 21.35
CA THR A 134 0.69 10.86 22.41
C THR A 134 0.98 10.13 23.71
N GLY A 135 2.10 10.48 24.36
CA GLY A 135 2.55 9.80 25.56
C GLY A 135 2.83 8.30 25.37
N GLY A 136 3.15 7.87 24.14
CA GLY A 136 3.35 6.45 23.81
C GLY A 136 2.06 5.65 23.67
N THR A 137 0.91 6.32 23.56
CA THR A 137 -0.40 5.68 23.36
C THR A 137 -1.19 6.33 22.23
N CYS A 138 -1.98 5.53 21.51
CA CYS A 138 -2.81 6.03 20.43
C CYS A 138 -3.89 6.95 20.98
N ALA A 139 -3.93 8.20 20.50
CA ALA A 139 -4.92 9.17 20.95
C ALA A 139 -6.32 8.81 20.42
N ASN A 140 -7.36 9.28 21.10
CA ASN A 140 -8.77 9.25 20.64
C ASN A 140 -9.15 10.47 19.79
N LYS A 141 -8.16 11.26 19.38
CA LYS A 141 -8.29 12.42 18.50
C LYS A 141 -7.49 12.16 17.24
N GLN A 142 -8.08 12.50 16.09
CA GLN A 142 -7.35 12.49 14.82
C GLN A 142 -6.10 13.39 14.91
N CYS A 143 -5.04 13.05 14.20
CA CYS A 143 -3.93 13.96 14.00
C CYS A 143 -4.39 15.28 13.36
N VAL A 144 -3.65 16.34 13.63
CA VAL A 144 -3.78 17.63 12.96
C VAL A 144 -3.23 17.50 11.55
N SER A 145 -4.05 17.89 10.56
CA SER A 145 -3.66 17.87 9.16
C SER A 145 -2.58 18.90 8.86
N ASP A 146 -1.89 18.71 7.75
CA ASP A 146 -0.88 19.61 7.23
C ASP A 146 -1.37 21.07 7.20
N ASN A 147 -0.49 21.98 7.63
CA ASN A 147 -0.71 23.42 7.81
C ASN A 147 -1.67 23.81 8.96
N GLY A 148 -2.17 22.84 9.75
CA GLY A 148 -2.89 23.12 10.99
C GLY A 148 -1.96 23.52 12.14
N ALA A 149 -2.51 24.17 13.16
CA ALA A 149 -1.75 24.56 14.36
C ALA A 149 -1.41 23.33 15.22
N CYS A 150 -0.22 23.32 15.81
CA CYS A 150 0.25 22.20 16.64
C CYS A 150 1.11 22.69 17.81
N GLY A 151 1.12 21.90 18.89
CA GLY A 151 2.00 22.11 20.04
C GLY A 151 3.23 21.19 20.02
N ALA A 152 3.10 20.01 19.40
CA ALA A 152 4.17 19.02 19.30
C ALA A 152 4.14 18.24 17.98
N ASP A 153 5.26 17.63 17.62
CA ASP A 153 5.40 16.77 16.43
C ASP A 153 4.34 15.66 16.38
N ALA A 154 4.02 15.06 17.53
CA ALA A 154 3.04 13.98 17.65
C ALA A 154 1.58 14.39 17.40
N ASP A 155 1.30 15.70 17.32
CA ASP A 155 -0.01 16.21 16.94
C ASP A 155 -0.23 16.08 15.43
N CYS A 156 0.82 16.21 14.63
CA CYS A 156 0.73 16.30 13.18
C CYS A 156 0.66 14.93 12.52
N CYS A 157 -0.17 14.78 11.49
CA CYS A 157 -0.25 13.53 10.72
C CYS A 157 1.09 13.14 10.09
N GLY A 158 1.89 14.15 9.70
CA GLY A 158 3.26 13.98 9.22
C GLY A 158 4.33 13.86 10.31
N GLY A 159 3.97 13.95 11.59
CA GLY A 159 4.91 13.84 12.71
C GLY A 159 5.89 15.00 12.84
N ARG A 160 5.55 16.19 12.33
CA ARG A 160 6.41 17.38 12.42
C ARG A 160 5.61 18.66 12.59
N CYS A 161 5.90 19.35 13.69
CA CYS A 161 5.38 20.65 14.07
C CYS A 161 6.50 21.69 13.98
N ALA A 162 6.49 22.55 12.96
CA ALA A 162 7.50 23.58 12.79
C ALA A 162 7.05 24.91 13.41
N PRO A 163 7.96 25.75 13.92
CA PRO A 163 7.62 27.08 14.40
C PRO A 163 6.92 27.90 13.31
N ASP A 164 5.82 28.56 13.68
CA ASP A 164 5.02 29.41 12.78
C ASP A 164 5.56 30.86 12.65
N GLY A 165 6.59 31.20 13.42
CA GLY A 165 7.16 32.54 13.50
C GLY A 165 6.37 33.53 14.38
N MET A 166 5.25 33.09 14.97
CA MET A 166 4.35 33.87 15.84
C MET A 166 4.32 33.35 17.28
N GLY A 167 5.15 32.35 17.61
CA GLY A 167 5.26 31.76 18.95
C GLY A 167 4.46 30.46 19.13
N GLY A 168 3.85 29.95 18.06
CA GLY A 168 3.21 28.65 17.98
C GLY A 168 3.91 27.69 17.02
N GLY A 169 3.22 26.61 16.67
CA GLY A 169 3.68 25.62 15.70
C GLY A 169 2.64 25.34 14.62
N THR A 170 3.11 24.93 13.45
CA THR A 170 2.28 24.51 12.31
C THR A 170 2.76 23.17 11.77
N CYS A 171 1.82 22.27 11.49
CA CYS A 171 2.11 20.96 10.93
C CYS A 171 2.70 21.08 9.53
N THR A 172 3.89 20.54 9.33
CA THR A 172 4.54 20.62 8.02
C THR A 172 4.19 19.42 7.16
N PRO A 173 3.80 19.62 5.88
CA PRO A 173 3.61 18.53 4.96
C PRO A 173 4.86 17.66 4.82
N LEU A 174 4.71 16.34 4.97
CA LEU A 174 5.77 15.37 4.60
C LEU A 174 5.95 15.27 3.09
N ASN A 175 4.87 15.49 2.35
CA ASN A 175 4.84 15.43 0.90
C ASN A 175 4.02 16.61 0.36
N THR A 176 4.57 17.33 -0.61
CA THR A 176 3.93 18.50 -1.22
C THR A 176 3.20 18.18 -2.53
N THR A 177 3.35 16.95 -3.03
CA THR A 177 2.72 16.47 -4.28
C THR A 177 1.38 15.78 -4.01
N CYS A 178 1.25 15.10 -2.87
CA CYS A 178 0.04 14.42 -2.43
C CYS A 178 -0.08 14.48 -0.91
N LYS A 179 -1.30 14.37 -0.40
CA LYS A 179 -1.57 14.30 1.04
C LYS A 179 -1.26 12.90 1.57
N THR A 180 -0.46 12.81 2.62
CA THR A 180 -0.17 11.54 3.28
C THR A 180 -1.37 11.07 4.12
N SER A 181 -1.41 9.78 4.43
CA SER A 181 -2.42 9.15 5.26
C SER A 181 -2.60 9.89 6.60
N GLY A 182 -3.84 9.97 7.06
CA GLY A 182 -4.26 10.74 8.23
C GLY A 182 -4.69 12.18 7.94
N ASN A 183 -4.19 12.79 6.85
CA ASN A 183 -4.58 14.15 6.47
C ASN A 183 -6.01 14.22 5.92
N ALA A 184 -6.67 15.35 6.17
CA ALA A 184 -7.96 15.66 5.57
C ALA A 184 -7.86 15.78 4.04
N CYS A 185 -8.83 15.23 3.33
CA CYS A 185 -8.95 15.28 1.88
C CYS A 185 -10.37 15.62 1.44
N GLY A 186 -10.49 16.43 0.39
CA GLY A 186 -11.72 16.64 -0.36
C GLY A 186 -11.75 15.90 -1.70
N PRO A 187 -12.79 16.10 -2.52
CA PRO A 187 -12.96 15.43 -3.81
C PRO A 187 -11.83 15.70 -4.83
N THR A 188 -11.17 16.85 -4.71
CA THR A 188 -10.05 17.26 -5.59
C THR A 188 -8.68 16.97 -5.00
N ASP A 189 -8.61 16.58 -3.73
CA ASP A 189 -7.35 16.29 -3.07
C ASP A 189 -6.81 14.93 -3.53
N ARG A 190 -5.49 14.85 -3.71
CA ARG A 190 -4.81 13.59 -4.04
C ARG A 190 -4.14 13.03 -2.81
N CYS A 191 -4.71 11.94 -2.28
CA CYS A 191 -4.04 11.12 -1.28
C CYS A 191 -2.91 10.32 -1.94
N CYS A 192 -1.75 10.21 -1.28
CA CYS A 192 -0.65 9.38 -1.77
C CYS A 192 -1.04 7.90 -1.83
N SER A 193 -1.89 7.46 -0.91
CA SER A 193 -2.54 6.15 -0.92
C SER A 193 -3.55 5.96 -2.05
N GLY A 194 -3.90 7.03 -2.78
CA GLY A 194 -4.90 7.03 -3.83
C GLY A 194 -6.35 7.01 -3.34
N THR A 195 -6.64 6.96 -2.03
CA THR A 195 -8.02 6.93 -1.51
C THR A 195 -8.25 7.98 -0.43
N CYS A 196 -9.32 8.73 -0.63
CA CYS A 196 -9.92 9.61 0.37
C CYS A 196 -11.14 8.90 0.97
N ASN A 197 -11.00 8.34 2.17
CA ASN A 197 -12.09 7.64 2.85
C ASN A 197 -12.69 8.54 3.92
N GLY A 198 -13.93 8.96 3.73
CA GLY A 198 -14.62 9.83 4.69
C GLY A 198 -13.84 11.11 4.93
N GLY A 199 -13.36 11.78 3.89
CA GLY A 199 -12.64 13.04 4.03
C GLY A 199 -11.25 12.93 4.67
N VAL A 200 -10.70 11.72 4.85
CA VAL A 200 -9.34 11.48 5.35
C VAL A 200 -8.59 10.55 4.42
N CYS A 201 -7.32 10.84 4.16
CA CYS A 201 -6.46 9.95 3.40
C CYS A 201 -6.21 8.67 4.20
N ALA A 202 -6.54 7.52 3.60
CA ALA A 202 -6.48 6.22 4.27
C ALA A 202 -5.65 5.24 3.44
N SER A 203 -5.02 4.26 4.10
CA SER A 203 -4.26 3.21 3.43
C SER A 203 -5.16 2.33 2.55
N THR A 204 -4.62 1.84 1.45
CA THR A 204 -5.37 1.15 0.37
C THR A 204 -4.89 -0.26 0.08
N SER A 205 -3.78 -0.68 0.71
CA SER A 205 -3.06 -1.90 0.41
C SER A 205 -2.51 -2.54 1.69
N PHE A 206 -1.87 -3.70 1.56
CA PHE A 206 -1.16 -4.37 2.65
C PHE A 206 0.21 -3.74 2.98
N CYS A 207 0.61 -2.70 2.25
CA CYS A 207 1.78 -1.88 2.53
C CYS A 207 1.51 -0.41 2.17
N VAL A 208 2.34 0.49 2.70
CA VAL A 208 2.25 1.93 2.53
C VAL A 208 2.73 2.33 1.13
N GLN A 209 1.95 3.18 0.46
CA GLN A 209 2.23 3.63 -0.91
C GLN A 209 3.41 4.60 -0.98
N ASN A 210 4.08 4.64 -2.14
CA ASN A 210 5.16 5.59 -2.37
C ASN A 210 4.65 7.04 -2.20
N GLY A 211 5.46 7.88 -1.57
CA GLY A 211 5.12 9.24 -1.19
C GLY A 211 4.33 9.37 0.11
N ASP A 212 3.81 8.28 0.66
CA ASP A 212 2.99 8.27 1.88
C ASP A 212 3.85 8.11 3.17
N VAL A 213 3.26 8.33 4.33
CA VAL A 213 3.93 8.39 5.64
C VAL A 213 4.42 7.02 6.11
N CYS A 214 5.68 6.96 6.56
CA CYS A 214 6.28 5.73 7.08
C CYS A 214 7.17 5.96 8.31
N SER A 215 7.30 4.92 9.11
CA SER A 215 8.22 4.81 10.24
C SER A 215 9.37 3.84 9.93
N SER A 216 9.23 2.91 8.98
CA SER A 216 10.28 1.96 8.63
C SER A 216 10.26 1.54 7.17
N ASN A 217 11.41 1.04 6.68
CA ASN A 217 11.54 0.49 5.33
C ASN A 217 10.56 -0.67 5.06
N PHE A 218 10.24 -1.42 6.11
CA PHE A 218 9.37 -2.59 6.06
C PHE A 218 7.88 -2.25 6.01
N GLU A 219 7.49 -0.97 6.03
CA GLU A 219 6.08 -0.61 5.83
C GLU A 219 5.80 -0.27 4.36
N CYS A 220 6.83 0.16 3.62
CA CYS A 220 6.68 0.70 2.27
C CYS A 220 6.60 -0.39 1.21
N CYS A 221 5.64 -0.28 0.29
CA CYS A 221 5.56 -1.17 -0.88
C CYS A 221 6.81 -1.10 -1.77
N GLY A 222 7.53 0.02 -1.74
CA GLY A 222 8.81 0.18 -2.41
C GLY A 222 10.04 -0.21 -1.56
N GLY A 223 9.86 -0.57 -0.29
CA GLY A 223 10.91 -1.05 0.62
C GLY A 223 11.86 0.02 1.16
N SER A 224 11.53 1.31 1.01
CA SER A 224 12.37 2.42 1.49
C SER A 224 11.52 3.46 2.19
N CYS A 225 11.92 3.84 3.40
CA CYS A 225 11.35 4.94 4.16
C CYS A 225 12.38 6.06 4.29
N ASN A 226 12.16 7.15 3.55
CA ASN A 226 13.08 8.28 3.48
C ASN A 226 12.79 9.25 4.62
N LYS A 227 13.57 9.16 5.70
CA LYS A 227 13.51 10.08 6.84
C LYS A 227 14.54 11.18 6.72
N VAL A 228 14.14 12.41 7.06
CA VAL A 228 15.09 13.50 7.31
C VAL A 228 15.74 13.27 8.68
N GLY A 229 17.02 13.61 8.85
CA GLY A 229 17.77 13.36 10.08
C GLY A 229 17.04 13.87 11.33
N GLY A 230 16.82 12.98 12.30
CA GLY A 230 16.12 13.28 13.56
C GLY A 230 14.59 13.11 13.53
N ALA A 231 13.97 12.92 12.35
CA ALA A 231 12.52 12.73 12.25
C ALA A 231 12.08 11.30 12.62
N ALA A 232 10.97 11.17 13.35
CA ALA A 232 10.36 9.88 13.66
C ALA A 232 9.68 9.25 12.43
N LEU A 233 9.14 10.08 11.53
CA LEU A 233 8.46 9.69 10.30
C LEU A 233 9.20 10.17 9.05
N GLY A 234 8.92 9.53 7.93
CA GLY A 234 9.45 9.86 6.62
C GLY A 234 8.43 9.60 5.52
N THR A 235 8.88 9.60 4.26
CA THR A 235 8.06 9.26 3.11
C THR A 235 8.51 7.96 2.46
N CYS A 236 7.56 7.11 2.10
CA CYS A 236 7.84 5.89 1.38
C CYS A 236 8.41 6.18 -0.01
N GLY A 237 9.38 5.38 -0.39
CA GLY A 237 9.96 5.38 -1.72
C GLY A 237 10.31 3.98 -2.16
N VAL A 238 10.94 3.92 -3.33
CA VAL A 238 11.40 2.69 -3.94
C VAL A 238 12.89 2.52 -3.68
N VAL A 239 13.29 1.35 -3.17
CA VAL A 239 14.72 1.00 -3.13
C VAL A 239 15.32 1.00 -4.53
N THR A 240 16.43 1.70 -4.69
CA THR A 240 17.21 1.71 -5.92
C THR A 240 18.07 0.45 -5.96
N ALA A 241 17.92 -0.36 -7.00
CA ALA A 241 18.72 -1.57 -7.20
C ALA A 241 19.19 -1.66 -8.66
N PRO A 242 20.47 -2.02 -8.91
CA PRO A 242 20.92 -2.37 -10.25
C PRO A 242 20.11 -3.53 -10.85
N GLY A 243 19.69 -3.42 -12.11
CA GLY A 243 19.32 -4.58 -12.94
C GLY A 243 17.87 -5.11 -12.87
N GLY A 244 16.89 -4.38 -12.31
CA GLY A 244 15.52 -4.89 -12.20
C GLY A 244 14.39 -3.89 -11.90
N THR A 245 14.57 -2.59 -12.10
CA THR A 245 13.68 -1.57 -11.50
C THR A 245 12.45 -1.15 -12.33
N GLN A 246 12.16 -1.81 -13.46
CA GLN A 246 11.13 -1.34 -14.41
C GLN A 246 9.70 -1.82 -14.10
N CYS A 247 9.41 -2.20 -12.85
CA CYS A 247 8.10 -2.67 -12.46
C CYS A 247 7.76 -2.31 -11.01
N LEU A 248 6.47 -2.30 -10.74
CA LEU A 248 5.90 -2.01 -9.43
C LEU A 248 5.90 -3.28 -8.57
N PRO A 249 6.49 -3.26 -7.35
CA PRO A 249 6.40 -4.36 -6.42
C PRO A 249 4.97 -4.63 -5.98
N ALA A 250 4.78 -5.84 -5.44
CA ALA A 250 3.58 -6.23 -4.75
C ALA A 250 3.10 -5.15 -3.75
N GLY A 251 1.80 -4.87 -3.78
CA GLY A 251 1.09 -3.94 -2.93
C GLY A 251 1.10 -2.49 -3.42
N THR A 252 1.91 -2.14 -4.41
CA THR A 252 1.85 -0.81 -5.05
C THR A 252 0.54 -0.67 -5.82
N LEU A 253 -0.08 0.51 -5.79
CA LEU A 253 -1.21 0.86 -6.66
C LEU A 253 -0.88 0.61 -8.13
N CYS A 254 -1.86 0.14 -8.89
CA CYS A 254 -1.71 -0.10 -10.32
C CYS A 254 -3.00 0.29 -11.07
N GLY A 255 -2.92 0.38 -12.40
CA GLY A 255 -4.09 0.61 -13.26
C GLY A 255 -4.31 2.05 -13.74
N GLY A 256 -3.29 2.92 -13.80
CA GLY A 256 -3.37 4.21 -14.51
C GLY A 256 -3.61 5.47 -13.67
N GLY A 257 -3.52 5.38 -12.34
CA GLY A 257 -3.51 6.53 -11.43
C GLY A 257 -4.89 7.04 -10.93
N ALA A 258 -4.87 7.58 -9.70
CA ALA A 258 -5.98 8.12 -8.89
C ALA A 258 -7.23 7.23 -8.77
N THR A 259 -7.23 6.38 -7.74
CA THR A 259 -8.41 5.66 -7.22
C THR A 259 -9.08 4.73 -8.23
N ALA A 260 -8.34 3.76 -8.76
CA ALA A 260 -8.97 2.62 -9.43
C ALA A 260 -9.52 1.65 -8.38
N THR A 261 -10.63 2.03 -7.73
CA THR A 261 -11.49 1.04 -7.07
C THR A 261 -12.06 0.16 -8.17
N TYR A 262 -11.92 -1.15 -7.99
CA TYR A 262 -12.43 -2.11 -8.96
C TYR A 262 -13.96 -2.02 -9.04
N ASP A 263 -14.48 -1.86 -10.25
CA ASP A 263 -15.90 -1.65 -10.54
C ASP A 263 -16.60 -2.92 -11.08
N GLY A 264 -15.91 -4.07 -11.02
CA GLY A 264 -16.38 -5.32 -11.64
C GLY A 264 -16.01 -5.46 -13.13
N GLY A 265 -15.31 -4.49 -13.71
CA GLY A 265 -14.86 -4.51 -15.10
C GLY A 265 -13.67 -5.45 -15.38
N PRO A 266 -13.11 -5.42 -16.60
CA PRO A 266 -11.88 -6.16 -16.90
C PRO A 266 -10.68 -5.56 -16.15
N LEU A 267 -9.82 -6.41 -15.60
CA LEU A 267 -8.59 -5.97 -14.97
C LEU A 267 -7.57 -5.47 -16.00
N PRO A 268 -6.64 -4.57 -15.61
CA PRO A 268 -5.59 -4.11 -16.51
C PRO A 268 -4.79 -5.30 -17.08
N PRO A 269 -4.76 -5.48 -18.41
CA PRO A 269 -4.04 -6.58 -19.01
C PRO A 269 -2.56 -6.48 -18.65
N CYS A 270 -1.91 -7.62 -18.44
CA CYS A 270 -0.48 -7.69 -18.14
C CYS A 270 -0.05 -7.00 -16.83
N GLY A 271 -1.00 -6.72 -15.94
CA GLY A 271 -0.75 -6.10 -14.65
C GLY A 271 -0.49 -4.60 -14.72
N GLY A 272 -1.00 -3.91 -15.76
CA GLY A 272 -0.93 -2.47 -15.88
C GLY A 272 -0.32 -1.99 -17.20
N SER A 273 -0.15 -0.67 -17.31
CA SER A 273 0.47 -0.02 -18.45
C SER A 273 1.96 -0.34 -18.55
N SER A 274 2.62 0.08 -19.64
CA SER A 274 4.08 -0.10 -19.80
C SER A 274 4.91 0.61 -18.72
N THR A 275 4.39 1.67 -18.09
CA THR A 275 5.08 2.47 -17.07
C THR A 275 4.66 2.14 -15.64
N GLU A 276 3.52 1.46 -15.45
CA GLU A 276 2.95 1.10 -14.14
C GLU A 276 2.66 -0.40 -14.07
N LYS A 277 3.58 -1.20 -14.60
CA LYS A 277 3.41 -2.65 -14.71
C LYS A 277 3.82 -3.33 -13.41
N CYS A 278 2.94 -4.14 -12.83
CA CYS A 278 3.29 -4.99 -11.69
C CYS A 278 4.39 -5.99 -12.06
N CYS A 279 5.35 -6.22 -11.17
CA CYS A 279 6.38 -7.24 -11.41
C CYS A 279 5.75 -8.64 -11.52
N SER A 280 4.72 -8.91 -10.70
CA SER A 280 3.85 -10.09 -10.80
C SER A 280 3.00 -10.16 -12.07
N ARG A 281 2.89 -9.08 -12.85
CA ARG A 281 1.95 -8.95 -13.98
C ARG A 281 0.47 -9.10 -13.58
N SER A 282 0.15 -9.01 -12.29
CA SER A 282 -1.21 -9.09 -11.78
C SER A 282 -1.56 -7.80 -11.04
N CYS A 283 -2.48 -7.05 -11.63
CA CYS A 283 -3.07 -5.84 -11.05
C CYS A 283 -4.54 -6.16 -10.74
N ALA A 284 -4.89 -6.29 -9.47
CA ALA A 284 -6.18 -6.82 -9.05
C ALA A 284 -6.65 -6.16 -7.73
N PRO A 285 -7.94 -6.23 -7.37
CA PRO A 285 -8.44 -5.58 -6.17
C PRO A 285 -7.82 -6.18 -4.90
N PHE A 286 -7.41 -5.30 -3.99
CA PHE A 286 -7.12 -5.66 -2.62
C PHE A 286 -8.43 -5.87 -1.86
N GLY A 287 -8.63 -7.06 -1.30
CA GLY A 287 -9.91 -7.47 -0.70
C GLY A 287 -10.60 -6.41 0.17
N PRO A 288 -9.93 -5.85 1.20
CA PRO A 288 -10.55 -4.89 2.12
C PRO A 288 -11.02 -3.57 1.49
N THR A 289 -10.37 -3.12 0.42
CA THR A 289 -10.58 -1.76 -0.12
C THR A 289 -11.15 -1.76 -1.54
N GLY A 290 -11.08 -2.90 -2.24
CA GLY A 290 -11.40 -3.00 -3.67
C GLY A 290 -10.42 -2.28 -4.58
N VAL A 291 -9.42 -1.58 -4.04
CA VAL A 291 -8.46 -0.80 -4.83
C VAL A 291 -7.49 -1.73 -5.56
N LEU A 292 -7.22 -1.43 -6.83
CA LEU A 292 -6.27 -2.20 -7.62
C LEU A 292 -4.83 -2.02 -7.13
N VAL A 293 -4.21 -3.13 -6.74
CA VAL A 293 -2.81 -3.21 -6.33
C VAL A 293 -2.10 -4.34 -7.05
N CYS A 294 -0.78 -4.25 -7.13
CA CYS A 294 0.04 -5.34 -7.60
C CYS A 294 -0.07 -6.53 -6.64
N GLN A 295 -0.63 -7.64 -7.11
CA GLN A 295 -0.84 -8.80 -6.26
C GLN A 295 0.50 -9.47 -5.94
N ALA A 296 0.69 -9.86 -4.68
CA ALA A 296 1.81 -10.70 -4.28
C ALA A 296 1.65 -12.06 -4.94
N MET A 297 2.63 -12.47 -5.73
CA MET A 297 2.55 -13.73 -6.46
C MET A 297 2.94 -14.92 -5.58
N SER A 298 2.55 -16.12 -6.01
CA SER A 298 2.87 -17.35 -5.30
C SER A 298 4.36 -17.69 -5.36
N GLY A 299 4.89 -18.16 -4.23
CA GLY A 299 6.21 -18.74 -4.07
C GLY A 299 7.34 -17.72 -4.01
N CYS A 300 8.39 -17.95 -4.81
CA CYS A 300 9.54 -17.06 -4.94
C CYS A 300 9.20 -15.73 -5.63
N ARG A 301 10.02 -14.71 -5.36
CA ARG A 301 9.97 -13.34 -5.88
C ARG A 301 10.60 -13.26 -7.29
N SER A 302 9.99 -12.54 -8.22
CA SER A 302 10.40 -12.46 -9.61
C SER A 302 11.29 -11.23 -9.79
N VAL A 303 11.92 -11.12 -10.94
CA VAL A 303 12.71 -9.95 -11.32
C VAL A 303 11.96 -8.65 -10.98
N GLY A 304 12.64 -7.78 -10.26
CA GLY A 304 12.17 -6.47 -9.82
C GLY A 304 11.35 -6.44 -8.53
N GLU A 305 10.85 -7.57 -8.04
CA GLU A 305 10.19 -7.62 -6.73
C GLU A 305 11.17 -7.36 -5.58
N LEU A 306 10.64 -6.92 -4.44
CA LEU A 306 11.43 -6.71 -3.24
C LEU A 306 11.97 -8.04 -2.68
N CYS A 307 13.17 -7.99 -2.12
CA CYS A 307 13.82 -9.12 -1.47
C CYS A 307 14.66 -8.66 -0.28
N GLN A 308 14.90 -9.56 0.66
CA GLN A 308 15.85 -9.39 1.77
C GLN A 308 17.08 -10.30 1.61
N GLN A 309 16.99 -11.36 0.82
CA GLN A 309 18.10 -12.27 0.57
C GLN A 309 17.94 -12.94 -0.78
N ASP A 310 19.02 -13.49 -1.32
CA ASP A 310 19.01 -14.11 -2.65
C ASP A 310 17.91 -15.17 -2.75
N THR A 311 17.76 -16.04 -1.73
CA THR A 311 16.79 -17.15 -1.72
C THR A 311 15.32 -16.72 -1.74
N ASP A 312 15.03 -15.43 -1.59
CA ASP A 312 13.70 -14.89 -1.83
C ASP A 312 13.36 -14.91 -3.32
N CYS A 313 14.36 -14.77 -4.19
CA CYS A 313 14.21 -14.63 -5.63
C CYS A 313 14.12 -15.98 -6.35
N CYS A 314 13.32 -16.03 -7.40
CA CYS A 314 13.20 -17.17 -8.29
C CYS A 314 14.51 -17.39 -9.05
N GLY A 315 15.05 -18.61 -9.00
CA GLY A 315 16.36 -18.93 -9.60
C GLY A 315 17.56 -18.47 -8.77
N ALA A 316 17.37 -18.22 -7.48
CA ALA A 316 18.49 -18.04 -6.56
C ALA A 316 19.30 -19.33 -6.38
N PRO A 317 20.59 -19.25 -6.02
CA PRO A 317 21.36 -20.44 -5.72
C PRO A 317 20.75 -21.25 -4.58
N GLY A 318 20.72 -22.57 -4.74
CA GLY A 318 20.25 -23.48 -3.69
C GLY A 318 18.73 -23.57 -3.55
N VAL A 319 17.93 -22.86 -4.36
CA VAL A 319 16.51 -23.21 -4.49
C VAL A 319 16.35 -24.46 -5.38
N PRO A 320 15.47 -25.41 -5.02
CA PRO A 320 15.20 -26.60 -5.83
C PRO A 320 14.64 -26.22 -7.20
N ASN A 321 14.83 -27.10 -8.19
CA ASN A 321 14.34 -26.95 -9.56
C ASN A 321 15.06 -25.90 -10.42
N ASP A 322 16.34 -25.63 -10.15
CA ASP A 322 17.26 -25.14 -11.18
C ASP A 322 17.99 -26.33 -11.83
N PRO A 323 17.41 -26.98 -12.87
CA PRO A 323 18.03 -28.13 -13.52
C PRO A 323 19.36 -27.80 -14.20
N ALA A 324 19.73 -26.52 -14.33
CA ALA A 324 20.97 -26.08 -14.94
C ALA A 324 22.05 -25.66 -13.93
N GLY A 325 21.73 -25.53 -12.64
CA GLY A 325 22.66 -24.95 -11.65
C GLY A 325 23.14 -23.54 -12.00
N ASN A 326 22.36 -22.81 -12.80
CA ASN A 326 22.63 -21.47 -13.32
C ASN A 326 22.17 -20.36 -12.37
N GLY A 327 21.85 -20.69 -11.11
CA GLY A 327 21.37 -19.80 -10.06
C GLY A 327 22.11 -18.47 -10.02
N SER A 328 21.58 -17.51 -10.76
CA SER A 328 22.23 -16.24 -11.07
C SER A 328 21.43 -15.07 -10.55
N VAL A 329 20.18 -15.32 -10.14
CA VAL A 329 19.33 -14.26 -9.61
C VAL A 329 19.77 -13.94 -8.20
N ARG A 330 20.08 -12.66 -7.98
CA ARG A 330 20.48 -12.13 -6.67
C ARG A 330 19.48 -11.12 -6.16
N CYS A 331 19.45 -10.98 -4.85
CA CYS A 331 18.84 -9.84 -4.22
C CYS A 331 19.80 -8.64 -4.30
N SER A 332 19.63 -7.84 -5.34
CA SER A 332 20.43 -6.67 -5.62
C SER A 332 20.10 -5.55 -4.63
N LYS A 333 21.07 -5.20 -3.78
CA LYS A 333 20.93 -4.21 -2.70
C LYS A 333 21.90 -3.06 -2.89
N ALA A 334 21.45 -1.84 -2.58
CA ALA A 334 22.37 -0.74 -2.34
C ALA A 334 23.24 -1.01 -1.09
N PRO A 335 24.48 -0.49 -1.02
CA PRO A 335 25.32 -0.65 0.16
C PRO A 335 24.60 -0.23 1.44
N GLY A 336 24.57 -1.12 2.44
CA GLY A 336 23.91 -0.87 3.73
C GLY A 336 22.38 -1.01 3.75
N ALA A 337 21.74 -1.32 2.61
CA ALA A 337 20.29 -1.51 2.56
C ALA A 337 19.86 -2.89 3.09
N ALA A 338 18.79 -2.92 3.88
CA ALA A 338 18.18 -4.18 4.34
C ALA A 338 17.34 -4.85 3.25
N ILE A 339 16.69 -4.06 2.39
CA ILE A 339 15.79 -4.51 1.32
C ILE A 339 16.43 -4.16 -0.03
N GLY A 340 16.38 -5.10 -0.98
CA GLY A 340 16.82 -4.94 -2.37
C GLY A 340 15.72 -5.31 -3.36
N ARG A 341 16.12 -5.54 -4.62
CA ARG A 341 15.25 -6.11 -5.66
C ARG A 341 15.89 -7.31 -6.32
N CYS A 342 15.08 -8.29 -6.69
CA CYS A 342 15.54 -9.43 -7.48
C CYS A 342 16.04 -8.93 -8.85
N ASP A 343 17.28 -9.24 -9.20
CA ASP A 343 17.81 -8.92 -10.53
C ASP A 343 17.29 -9.90 -11.60
N ASN A 344 17.73 -9.72 -12.85
CA ASN A 344 17.29 -10.55 -13.97
C ASN A 344 18.15 -11.82 -14.17
N GLY A 345 19.14 -12.08 -13.30
CA GLY A 345 20.14 -13.14 -13.49
C GLY A 345 20.93 -12.99 -14.80
N THR A 346 21.56 -14.09 -15.25
CA THR A 346 22.47 -14.10 -16.42
C THR A 346 22.15 -15.18 -17.47
N ALA A 347 21.04 -15.92 -17.36
CA ALA A 347 20.71 -17.09 -18.20
C ALA A 347 19.23 -17.16 -18.64
N CYS A 348 18.77 -18.36 -19.05
CA CYS A 348 17.35 -18.69 -19.30
C CYS A 348 16.45 -18.32 -18.11
N ARG A 349 15.13 -18.24 -18.32
CA ARG A 349 14.19 -17.91 -17.24
C ARG A 349 14.10 -19.08 -16.24
N PRO A 350 14.49 -18.88 -14.97
CA PRO A 350 14.47 -19.94 -13.97
C PRO A 350 13.03 -20.33 -13.62
N ASN A 351 12.86 -21.48 -12.96
CA ASN A 351 11.57 -21.86 -12.41
C ASN A 351 11.02 -20.77 -11.49
N GLY A 352 9.73 -20.49 -11.63
CA GLY A 352 9.02 -19.40 -10.98
C GLY A 352 9.20 -18.03 -11.63
N ALA A 353 10.08 -17.83 -12.60
CA ALA A 353 10.09 -16.60 -13.38
C ALA A 353 8.80 -16.48 -14.21
N VAL A 354 8.32 -15.26 -14.42
CA VAL A 354 7.17 -15.01 -15.32
C VAL A 354 7.51 -15.50 -16.73
N CYS A 355 6.60 -16.19 -17.39
CA CYS A 355 6.76 -16.63 -18.78
C CYS A 355 5.60 -16.12 -19.64
N LYS A 356 5.59 -16.50 -20.91
CA LYS A 356 4.50 -16.19 -21.84
C LYS A 356 3.85 -17.50 -22.30
N LEU A 357 2.54 -17.64 -22.08
CA LEU A 357 1.74 -18.69 -22.71
C LEU A 357 1.48 -18.34 -24.18
N PRO A 358 1.22 -19.33 -25.05
CA PRO A 358 0.88 -19.07 -26.45
C PRO A 358 -0.31 -18.11 -26.64
N THR A 359 -1.26 -18.13 -25.72
CA THR A 359 -2.47 -17.30 -25.71
C THR A 359 -2.31 -15.99 -24.93
N TYR A 360 -1.21 -15.82 -24.19
CA TYR A 360 -1.01 -14.67 -23.31
C TYR A 360 -0.40 -13.50 -24.08
N GLN A 361 -1.13 -12.37 -24.11
CA GLN A 361 -0.81 -11.19 -24.92
C GLN A 361 0.37 -10.38 -24.35
N CYS A 362 0.82 -10.69 -23.13
CA CYS A 362 1.82 -9.88 -22.46
C CYS A 362 3.23 -10.24 -22.89
N ALA A 363 4.03 -9.22 -23.17
CA ALA A 363 5.46 -9.39 -23.43
C ALA A 363 6.16 -10.00 -22.21
N ALA A 364 6.54 -11.27 -22.36
CA ALA A 364 7.44 -12.03 -21.52
C ALA A 364 8.21 -13.01 -22.42
N GLU A 365 9.36 -13.46 -21.92
CA GLU A 365 10.24 -14.39 -22.64
C GLU A 365 9.62 -15.80 -22.68
N ASN A 366 9.82 -16.52 -23.79
CA ASN A 366 9.29 -17.89 -23.99
C ASN A 366 10.32 -18.97 -23.61
N ASN A 367 11.52 -18.58 -23.20
CA ASN A 367 12.63 -19.49 -22.95
C ASN A 367 12.79 -19.77 -21.44
N CYS A 368 11.97 -20.67 -20.92
CA CYS A 368 12.16 -21.23 -19.58
C CYS A 368 13.36 -22.19 -19.59
N CYS A 369 14.06 -22.32 -18.46
CA CYS A 369 15.18 -23.26 -18.36
C CYS A 369 14.76 -24.73 -18.54
N ALA A 370 13.49 -25.05 -18.25
CA ALA A 370 12.91 -26.36 -18.51
C ALA A 370 12.54 -26.62 -19.99
N GLY A 371 12.54 -25.58 -20.83
CA GLY A 371 12.19 -25.71 -22.25
C GLY A 371 11.61 -24.43 -22.85
N ASN A 372 11.60 -24.38 -24.19
CA ASN A 372 10.96 -23.28 -24.92
C ASN A 372 9.44 -23.53 -25.00
N VAL A 373 8.63 -22.56 -24.59
CA VAL A 373 7.16 -22.71 -24.52
C VAL A 373 6.52 -23.04 -25.88
N ASN A 374 7.15 -22.66 -26.99
CA ASN A 374 6.61 -22.98 -28.33
C ASN A 374 6.76 -24.46 -28.69
N THR A 375 7.73 -25.17 -28.08
CA THR A 375 7.98 -26.60 -28.32
C THR A 375 7.62 -27.47 -27.13
N THR A 376 7.58 -26.89 -25.94
CA THR A 376 7.30 -27.53 -24.64
C THR A 376 6.34 -26.63 -23.86
N PRO A 377 5.05 -26.56 -24.23
CA PRO A 377 4.08 -25.65 -23.62
C PRO A 377 3.94 -25.84 -22.10
N GLU A 378 4.16 -27.05 -21.60
CA GLU A 378 4.14 -27.40 -20.18
C GLU A 378 5.27 -26.78 -19.35
N ALA A 379 6.30 -26.21 -19.99
CA ALA A 379 7.36 -25.48 -19.29
C ALA A 379 6.88 -24.13 -18.73
N CYS A 380 5.70 -23.66 -19.13
CA CYS A 380 5.07 -22.42 -18.67
C CYS A 380 3.61 -22.69 -18.30
N GLN A 381 3.25 -22.52 -17.04
CA GLN A 381 1.90 -22.82 -16.53
C GLN A 381 1.38 -21.67 -15.66
N PRO A 382 0.06 -21.42 -15.64
CA PRO A 382 -0.50 -20.41 -14.76
C PRO A 382 -0.36 -20.83 -13.29
N ASP A 383 0.02 -19.89 -12.43
CA ASP A 383 -0.01 -20.07 -10.98
C ASP A 383 -1.44 -19.85 -10.42
N SER A 384 -1.58 -19.87 -9.09
CA SER A 384 -2.88 -19.69 -8.42
C SER A 384 -3.56 -18.36 -8.75
N LEU A 385 -2.80 -17.33 -9.12
CA LEU A 385 -3.31 -15.99 -9.50
C LEU A 385 -3.55 -15.86 -11.01
N GLY A 386 -3.26 -16.91 -11.78
CA GLY A 386 -3.36 -16.90 -13.25
C GLY A 386 -2.11 -16.33 -13.92
N ILE A 387 -1.05 -16.04 -13.17
CA ILE A 387 0.19 -15.49 -13.71
C ILE A 387 0.97 -16.65 -14.36
N PRO A 388 1.37 -16.58 -15.64
CA PRO A 388 2.20 -17.62 -16.23
C PRO A 388 3.59 -17.66 -15.60
N ARG A 389 3.98 -18.81 -15.06
CA ARG A 389 5.30 -19.05 -14.43
C ARG A 389 6.02 -20.21 -15.10
N CYS A 390 7.34 -20.07 -15.29
CA CYS A 390 8.20 -21.17 -15.69
C CYS A 390 8.14 -22.27 -14.63
N THR A 391 8.01 -23.52 -15.06
CA THR A 391 7.88 -24.67 -14.17
C THR A 391 8.49 -25.92 -14.79
N ASN A 392 8.83 -26.90 -13.93
CA ASN A 392 9.20 -28.25 -14.32
C ASN A 392 8.16 -29.31 -13.90
N ALA A 393 6.96 -28.90 -13.46
CA ALA A 393 5.92 -29.84 -13.02
C ALA A 393 5.34 -30.70 -14.15
N GLY A 394 5.59 -30.33 -15.40
CA GLY A 394 5.00 -30.97 -16.57
C GLY A 394 3.53 -30.59 -16.74
N ASN A 395 2.75 -31.45 -17.39
CA ASN A 395 1.34 -31.18 -17.65
C ASN A 395 0.50 -31.27 -16.36
N CYS A 396 -0.08 -30.15 -15.95
CA CYS A 396 -0.95 -30.05 -14.78
C CYS A 396 -2.46 -30.20 -15.09
N VAL A 397 -2.84 -30.44 -16.36
CA VAL A 397 -4.24 -30.65 -16.73
C VAL A 397 -4.77 -31.93 -16.09
N GLY A 398 -5.79 -31.80 -15.24
CA GLY A 398 -6.44 -32.93 -14.55
C GLY A 398 -5.63 -33.52 -13.39
N VAL A 399 -4.53 -32.86 -12.98
CA VAL A 399 -3.72 -33.30 -11.85
C VAL A 399 -4.28 -32.70 -10.57
N ASP A 400 -4.59 -33.56 -9.60
CA ASP A 400 -4.96 -33.13 -8.25
C ASP A 400 -3.73 -32.54 -7.54
N PRO A 401 -3.76 -31.25 -7.12
CA PRO A 401 -2.66 -30.62 -6.38
C PRO A 401 -2.22 -31.37 -5.13
N ALA A 402 -3.13 -32.12 -4.49
CA ALA A 402 -2.80 -32.93 -3.31
C ALA A 402 -1.73 -33.99 -3.59
N THR A 403 -1.63 -34.47 -4.83
CA THR A 403 -0.60 -35.44 -5.25
C THR A 403 0.81 -34.83 -5.31
N LYS A 404 0.92 -33.51 -5.30
CA LYS A 404 2.20 -32.78 -5.28
C LYS A 404 2.63 -32.38 -3.87
N ALA A 405 1.81 -32.63 -2.85
CA ALA A 405 2.08 -32.20 -1.48
C ALA A 405 3.46 -32.69 -0.98
N GLY A 406 4.21 -31.78 -0.35
CA GLY A 406 5.57 -32.03 0.14
C GLY A 406 6.67 -31.97 -0.93
N MET A 407 6.32 -31.93 -2.21
CA MET A 407 7.31 -31.73 -3.28
C MET A 407 7.84 -30.29 -3.25
N ALA A 408 9.11 -30.13 -3.59
CA ALA A 408 9.73 -28.83 -3.72
C ALA A 408 9.09 -28.01 -4.86
N CYS A 409 8.85 -26.72 -4.61
CA CYS A 409 8.25 -25.82 -5.57
C CYS A 409 9.01 -24.48 -5.63
N ALA A 410 8.93 -23.81 -6.78
CA ALA A 410 9.27 -22.39 -6.87
C ALA A 410 8.00 -21.54 -6.73
N THR A 411 6.88 -22.03 -7.25
CA THR A 411 5.56 -21.36 -7.25
C THR A 411 4.43 -22.39 -7.25
N SER A 412 3.19 -21.95 -7.08
CA SER A 412 2.01 -22.82 -7.21
C SER A 412 1.83 -23.43 -8.60
N ALA A 413 2.50 -22.92 -9.64
CA ALA A 413 2.55 -23.59 -10.94
C ALA A 413 3.24 -24.97 -10.84
N ASP A 414 4.26 -25.11 -9.97
CA ASP A 414 4.91 -26.41 -9.73
C ASP A 414 4.00 -27.38 -8.95
N CYS A 415 2.99 -26.83 -8.28
CA CYS A 415 2.01 -27.56 -7.48
C CYS A 415 0.68 -27.75 -8.22
N CYS A 416 0.65 -27.55 -9.54
CA CYS A 416 -0.55 -27.63 -10.37
C CYS A 416 -1.72 -26.77 -9.85
N GLY A 417 -1.40 -25.58 -9.34
CA GLY A 417 -2.35 -24.63 -8.78
C GLY A 417 -2.55 -24.76 -7.27
N GLY A 418 -1.98 -25.77 -6.60
CA GLY A 418 -1.94 -25.85 -5.13
C GLY A 418 -0.98 -24.82 -4.51
N PRO A 419 -1.11 -24.47 -3.22
CA PRO A 419 -0.21 -23.51 -2.57
C PRO A 419 1.25 -23.96 -2.57
N CYS A 420 2.17 -23.02 -2.81
CA CYS A 420 3.61 -23.25 -2.68
C CYS A 420 4.12 -22.41 -1.52
N VAL A 421 4.38 -23.08 -0.38
CA VAL A 421 4.47 -22.44 0.93
C VAL A 421 5.83 -22.72 1.58
N PRO A 422 6.26 -21.91 2.57
CA PRO A 422 7.49 -22.18 3.30
C PRO A 422 7.48 -23.57 3.93
N ASN A 423 8.58 -24.29 3.74
CA ASN A 423 8.76 -25.59 4.37
C ASN A 423 9.11 -25.40 5.85
N PRO A 424 8.38 -26.03 6.78
CA PRO A 424 8.74 -25.99 8.20
C PRO A 424 10.04 -26.75 8.52
N ASP A 425 10.48 -27.67 7.65
CA ASP A 425 11.75 -28.37 7.83
C ASP A 425 12.93 -27.54 7.29
N PRO A 426 13.83 -27.03 8.16
CA PRO A 426 14.98 -26.23 7.74
C PRO A 426 16.03 -27.03 6.96
N ALA A 427 16.02 -28.37 7.04
CA ALA A 427 16.92 -29.23 6.26
C ALA A 427 16.37 -29.52 4.85
N GLY A 428 15.08 -29.26 4.62
CA GLY A 428 14.40 -29.53 3.37
C GLY A 428 14.48 -28.38 2.36
N PRO A 429 13.79 -28.52 1.20
CA PRO A 429 13.65 -27.43 0.25
C PRO A 429 12.98 -26.22 0.91
N ARG A 430 13.35 -24.99 0.53
CA ARG A 430 12.78 -23.76 1.12
C ARG A 430 11.26 -23.69 1.01
N LEU A 431 10.70 -24.07 -0.15
CA LEU A 431 9.27 -24.06 -0.40
C LEU A 431 8.80 -25.45 -0.81
N ILE A 432 7.61 -25.82 -0.36
CA ILE A 432 6.93 -27.08 -0.68
C ILE A 432 5.48 -26.86 -1.10
N CYS A 433 4.97 -27.76 -1.90
CA CYS A 433 3.54 -27.78 -2.22
C CYS A 433 2.72 -28.21 -1.00
N SER A 434 1.62 -27.51 -0.75
CA SER A 434 0.60 -27.91 0.23
C SER A 434 -0.52 -28.68 -0.45
N ALA A 435 -1.10 -29.66 0.26
CA ALA A 435 -2.25 -30.42 -0.23
C ALA A 435 -3.55 -29.61 -0.27
N ALA A 436 -3.64 -28.56 0.55
CA ALA A 436 -4.83 -27.73 0.71
C ALA A 436 -4.44 -26.28 1.01
N CYS A 437 -5.44 -25.40 1.06
CA CYS A 437 -5.24 -24.03 1.53
C CYS A 437 -4.63 -24.00 2.94
N VAL A 438 -3.85 -22.95 3.20
CA VAL A 438 -3.14 -22.75 4.46
C VAL A 438 -4.10 -22.13 5.48
N LYS A 439 -4.18 -22.75 6.66
CA LYS A 439 -5.00 -22.29 7.78
C LYS A 439 -4.36 -21.09 8.48
N THR A 440 -5.16 -20.34 9.24
CA THR A 440 -4.72 -19.24 10.10
C THR A 440 -3.49 -19.63 10.94
N GLY A 441 -2.55 -18.69 11.09
CA GLY A 441 -1.35 -18.87 11.88
C GLY A 441 -0.21 -19.64 11.19
N ASN A 442 -0.44 -20.18 9.99
CA ASN A 442 0.57 -20.92 9.24
C ASN A 442 1.21 -20.06 8.14
N ALA A 443 2.40 -20.48 7.71
CA ALA A 443 3.21 -19.72 6.76
C ALA A 443 2.63 -19.74 5.34
N CYS A 444 2.70 -18.60 4.66
CA CYS A 444 2.22 -18.39 3.30
C CYS A 444 3.19 -17.51 2.50
N THR A 445 3.09 -17.54 1.17
CA THR A 445 3.85 -16.66 0.27
C THR A 445 2.97 -15.64 -0.44
N THR A 446 1.66 -15.91 -0.49
CA THR A 446 0.64 -15.00 -1.03
C THR A 446 -0.71 -15.30 -0.37
N THR A 447 -1.63 -14.35 -0.42
CA THR A 447 -3.02 -14.52 0.02
C THR A 447 -3.73 -15.70 -0.66
N ALA A 448 -3.35 -16.02 -1.90
CA ALA A 448 -3.89 -17.16 -2.63
C ALA A 448 -3.53 -18.54 -2.03
N ASP A 449 -2.52 -18.59 -1.15
CA ASP A 449 -2.15 -19.80 -0.42
C ASP A 449 -3.12 -20.07 0.74
N CYS A 450 -3.67 -19.01 1.33
CA CYS A 450 -4.52 -19.06 2.51
C CYS A 450 -5.94 -19.53 2.18
N CYS A 451 -6.62 -20.09 3.18
CA CYS A 451 -8.02 -20.45 3.04
C CYS A 451 -8.91 -19.21 2.83
N PRO A 452 -10.10 -19.39 2.22
CA PRO A 452 -11.02 -18.29 1.90
C PRO A 452 -11.21 -17.31 3.06
N GLY A 453 -11.11 -16.02 2.76
CA GLY A 453 -11.26 -14.93 3.72
C GLY A 453 -9.99 -14.57 4.49
N LEU A 454 -8.94 -15.40 4.48
CA LEU A 454 -7.72 -15.14 5.25
C LEU A 454 -6.66 -14.41 4.40
N PRO A 455 -6.25 -13.18 4.71
CA PRO A 455 -5.13 -12.55 4.01
C PRO A 455 -3.80 -13.22 4.40
N CYS A 456 -2.82 -13.24 3.49
CA CYS A 456 -1.44 -13.53 3.85
C CYS A 456 -0.75 -12.22 4.23
N THR A 457 -0.47 -12.02 5.52
CA THR A 457 0.23 -10.83 5.98
C THR A 457 1.73 -11.06 5.80
N ILE A 458 2.33 -10.36 4.84
CA ILE A 458 3.74 -10.51 4.45
C ILE A 458 4.43 -9.16 4.67
N PRO A 459 5.52 -9.09 5.47
CA PRO A 459 6.32 -7.88 5.56
C PRO A 459 6.86 -7.48 4.19
N PRO A 460 6.81 -6.20 3.82
CA PRO A 460 7.56 -5.67 2.70
C PRO A 460 9.00 -6.20 2.63
N GLY A 461 9.36 -6.73 1.47
CA GLY A 461 10.66 -7.37 1.24
C GLY A 461 10.82 -8.80 1.75
N ALA A 462 10.00 -9.28 2.71
CA ALA A 462 10.03 -10.68 3.10
C ALA A 462 9.42 -11.56 2.01
N SER A 463 9.81 -12.82 1.89
CA SER A 463 9.25 -13.74 0.89
C SER A 463 8.15 -14.66 1.43
N ALA A 464 7.83 -14.51 2.71
CA ALA A 464 6.82 -15.29 3.40
C ALA A 464 6.14 -14.44 4.48
N GLY A 465 4.92 -14.84 4.81
CA GLY A 465 4.05 -14.23 5.79
C GLY A 465 3.25 -15.27 6.54
N ILE A 466 2.19 -14.83 7.23
CA ILE A 466 1.29 -15.70 8.00
C ILE A 466 -0.15 -15.48 7.56
N CYS A 467 -0.88 -16.57 7.32
CA CYS A 467 -2.31 -16.49 7.02
C CYS A 467 -3.08 -15.96 8.23
N GLY A 468 -3.86 -14.90 8.04
CA GLY A 468 -4.54 -14.18 9.11
C GLY A 468 -3.60 -13.49 10.10
N GLY A 469 -2.31 -13.36 9.77
CA GLY A 469 -1.32 -12.69 10.63
C GLY A 469 -1.56 -11.20 10.79
N VAL A 470 -0.95 -10.60 11.80
CA VAL A 470 -0.96 -9.15 12.04
C VAL A 470 0.47 -8.62 12.11
N PHE A 471 0.71 -7.40 11.62
CA PHE A 471 2.00 -6.75 11.75
C PHE A 471 2.30 -6.45 13.21
N GLY A 472 3.45 -6.93 13.68
CA GLY A 472 4.05 -6.56 14.95
C GLY A 472 4.65 -5.15 14.88
N THR A 473 5.00 -4.61 16.05
CA THR A 473 5.57 -3.27 16.19
C THR A 473 6.97 -3.12 15.58
N ASP A 474 7.63 -4.22 15.28
CA ASP A 474 8.95 -4.31 14.67
C ASP A 474 8.92 -4.56 13.16
N GLY A 475 7.72 -4.58 12.55
CA GLY A 475 7.53 -4.97 11.15
C GLY A 475 7.55 -6.48 10.91
N GLY A 476 7.66 -7.30 11.97
CA GLY A 476 7.41 -8.73 11.92
C GLY A 476 5.93 -9.05 11.74
N VAL A 477 5.59 -10.33 11.57
CA VAL A 477 4.19 -10.79 11.57
C VAL A 477 4.04 -11.78 12.70
N THR A 478 3.06 -11.53 13.57
CA THR A 478 2.69 -12.48 14.61
C THR A 478 1.45 -13.23 14.19
N THR A 479 1.28 -14.44 14.74
CA THR A 479 -0.01 -15.13 14.68
C THR A 479 -1.08 -14.22 15.31
N PRO A 480 -2.31 -14.20 14.78
CA PRO A 480 -3.38 -13.47 15.43
C PRO A 480 -3.52 -13.97 16.89
N PRO A 481 -3.82 -13.10 17.87
CA PRO A 481 -4.04 -13.52 19.24
C PRO A 481 -5.14 -14.59 19.23
N ASP A 482 -4.87 -15.75 19.84
CA ASP A 482 -5.89 -16.79 20.00
C ASP A 482 -7.07 -16.17 20.76
N GLY A 483 -8.15 -15.85 20.05
CA GLY A 483 -9.43 -15.59 20.68
C GLY A 483 -9.78 -16.85 21.46
N GLY A 484 -9.77 -16.75 22.79
CA GLY A 484 -10.02 -17.89 23.67
C GLY A 484 -11.26 -18.67 23.22
N MET A 485 -11.06 -19.94 22.92
CA MET A 485 -12.04 -20.85 22.34
C MET A 485 -13.22 -21.06 23.31
N GLY A 486 -14.29 -20.28 23.15
CA GLY A 486 -15.64 -20.65 23.60
C GLY A 486 -16.20 -21.71 22.66
N THR A 487 -16.72 -22.82 23.20
CA THR A 487 -17.15 -24.00 22.44
C THR A 487 -18.63 -23.93 22.05
N ASP A 488 -19.05 -22.82 21.45
CA ASP A 488 -20.40 -22.63 20.91
C ASP A 488 -20.34 -22.30 19.42
N GLY A 489 -20.83 -23.25 18.61
CA GLY A 489 -20.84 -23.20 17.15
C GLY A 489 -21.71 -22.08 16.57
N GLY A 490 -21.13 -20.89 16.45
CA GLY A 490 -21.66 -19.74 15.73
C GLY A 490 -20.58 -19.12 14.84
N THR A 491 -20.92 -18.86 13.57
CA THR A 491 -20.06 -18.41 12.47
C THR A 491 -19.64 -16.93 12.56
N SER A 492 -18.95 -16.49 13.61
CA SER A 492 -18.32 -15.15 13.66
C SER A 492 -17.26 -15.08 14.74
N GLY A 493 -15.99 -15.00 14.36
CA GLY A 493 -14.90 -14.80 15.32
C GLY A 493 -13.48 -14.91 14.76
N ASP A 494 -13.27 -15.64 13.67
CA ASP A 494 -11.98 -15.63 12.98
C ASP A 494 -11.93 -14.37 12.11
N GLY A 495 -10.92 -13.51 12.30
CA GLY A 495 -10.77 -12.22 11.60
C GLY A 495 -10.56 -12.28 10.08
N GLY A 496 -11.14 -13.26 9.40
CA GLY A 496 -11.21 -13.36 7.95
C GLY A 496 -12.35 -12.53 7.36
N MET A 497 -12.18 -12.14 6.10
CA MET A 497 -13.19 -11.46 5.31
C MET A 497 -14.35 -12.43 5.00
N PRO A 498 -15.61 -11.97 4.91
CA PRO A 498 -16.76 -12.84 4.61
C PRO A 498 -16.76 -13.41 3.18
N CYS A 499 -15.75 -13.08 2.37
CA CYS A 499 -15.59 -13.51 0.99
C CYS A 499 -14.13 -13.95 0.73
N ALA A 500 -13.94 -14.79 -0.29
CA ALA A 500 -12.65 -15.21 -0.78
C ALA A 500 -11.93 -14.03 -1.48
N LEU A 501 -10.68 -13.80 -1.05
CA LEU A 501 -9.80 -12.78 -1.58
C LEU A 501 -9.25 -13.20 -2.95
N TYR A 502 -8.70 -12.25 -3.71
CA TYR A 502 -8.14 -12.52 -5.04
C TYR A 502 -7.11 -13.67 -5.00
N GLY A 503 -7.26 -14.65 -5.88
CA GLY A 503 -6.48 -15.87 -5.98
C GLY A 503 -6.90 -17.02 -5.07
N GLN A 504 -7.76 -16.80 -4.07
CA GLN A 504 -8.24 -17.86 -3.18
C GLN A 504 -9.25 -18.78 -3.87
N VAL A 505 -9.44 -19.97 -3.31
CA VAL A 505 -10.40 -20.95 -3.82
C VAL A 505 -11.84 -20.46 -3.66
N CYS A 506 -12.70 -20.79 -4.62
CA CYS A 506 -14.12 -20.47 -4.64
C CYS A 506 -14.91 -21.59 -5.32
N GLY A 507 -16.21 -21.67 -5.02
CA GLY A 507 -17.16 -22.53 -5.71
C GLY A 507 -17.99 -21.77 -6.75
N VAL A 508 -18.35 -20.52 -6.47
CA VAL A 508 -19.17 -19.66 -7.33
C VAL A 508 -18.71 -18.20 -7.29
N ASP A 509 -19.12 -17.39 -8.26
CA ASP A 509 -18.74 -15.97 -8.37
C ASP A 509 -19.09 -15.16 -7.10
N GLY A 510 -20.21 -15.49 -6.45
CA GLY A 510 -20.65 -14.83 -5.22
C GLY A 510 -19.74 -15.06 -4.01
N ASP A 511 -18.83 -16.03 -4.07
CA ASP A 511 -17.86 -16.26 -2.99
C ASP A 511 -16.75 -15.21 -2.98
N CYS A 512 -16.51 -14.53 -4.10
CA CYS A 512 -15.34 -13.69 -4.31
C CYS A 512 -15.59 -12.23 -3.95
N CYS A 513 -14.62 -11.62 -3.27
CA CYS A 513 -14.69 -10.20 -2.90
C CYS A 513 -14.68 -9.29 -4.14
N ASN A 514 -15.32 -8.13 -4.03
CA ASN A 514 -15.30 -7.05 -5.03
C ASN A 514 -15.87 -7.46 -6.41
N GLY A 515 -16.70 -8.50 -6.49
CA GLY A 515 -17.30 -8.94 -7.75
C GLY A 515 -16.32 -9.59 -8.73
N VAL A 516 -15.17 -10.05 -8.25
CA VAL A 516 -14.22 -10.85 -9.05
C VAL A 516 -14.88 -12.20 -9.39
N PRO A 517 -14.79 -12.70 -10.63
CA PRO A 517 -15.39 -13.99 -10.98
C PRO A 517 -14.63 -15.19 -10.38
N CYS A 518 -15.34 -16.30 -10.19
CA CYS A 518 -14.78 -17.57 -9.80
C CYS A 518 -14.34 -18.36 -11.04
N THR A 519 -13.12 -18.10 -11.51
CA THR A 519 -12.58 -18.74 -12.71
C THR A 519 -11.72 -19.95 -12.35
N SER A 520 -12.11 -21.13 -12.84
CA SER A 520 -11.42 -22.39 -12.57
C SER A 520 -11.26 -22.69 -11.07
N GLY A 521 -12.31 -22.39 -10.29
CA GLY A 521 -12.33 -22.63 -8.84
C GLY A 521 -11.48 -21.65 -8.03
N ARG A 522 -11.08 -20.50 -8.60
CA ARG A 522 -10.37 -19.42 -7.90
C ARG A 522 -10.91 -18.03 -8.22
N CYS A 523 -10.87 -17.14 -7.25
CA CYS A 523 -11.28 -15.74 -7.40
C CYS A 523 -10.26 -14.97 -8.24
N ARG A 524 -10.40 -15.00 -9.55
CA ARG A 524 -9.49 -14.32 -10.49
C ARG A 524 -10.16 -14.08 -11.83
N GLN A 525 -9.63 -13.12 -12.58
CA GLN A 525 -10.00 -12.97 -13.98
C GLN A 525 -9.47 -14.15 -14.83
N PRO A 526 -10.11 -14.44 -15.98
CA PRO A 526 -9.72 -15.52 -16.89
C PRO A 526 -8.30 -15.46 -17.45
#